data_AF-A0A7K4GM22-F1
#
_entry.id   AF-A0A7K4GM22-F1
#
_cell.length_a   1.000
_cell.length_b   1.000
_cell.length_c   1.000
_cell.angle_alpha   90.00
_cell.angle_beta   90.00
_cell.angle_gamma   90.00
#
_symmetry.space_group_name_H-M   'P 1'
#
loop_
_entity.id
_entity.type
_entity.pdbx_description
1 polymer ?
#
loop_
_entity_poly.entity_id
_entity_poly.type
_entity_poly.pdbx_seq_one_letter_code
_entity_poly.pdbx_strand_id
1 'polypeptide(L)'
;MEQNNKKKILNVRDWIVLSTTMIAAVLTILALIWQARPSTGIVSITFLLMLSFVFFVNSVSSNSRANHEAKVGKMSEKKINNFVTFAEYSFGFGFTLVINAFSILGYKYLLDFMGRELYVLILPLAFLLIAWIIIIIYNFISYSGKVWRGLRSLKRNLWTLIEIICLILIVLDFIGILVIP
;
A
#
# COMPACT_ATOMS: atom_id res chain seq x y z
N MET A 1 37.22 -35.85 5.59
CA MET A 1 36.79 -34.64 4.85
C MET A 1 35.37 -34.33 5.27
N GLU A 2 35.19 -33.58 6.36
CA GLU A 2 33.88 -33.07 6.77
C GLU A 2 33.46 -31.96 5.80
N GLN A 3 32.47 -32.25 4.97
CA GLN A 3 31.81 -31.23 4.16
C GLN A 3 31.10 -30.27 5.10
N ASN A 4 31.71 -29.10 5.28
CA ASN A 4 31.16 -27.96 5.97
C ASN A 4 29.97 -27.41 5.17
N ASN A 5 28.83 -28.10 5.25
CA ASN A 5 27.56 -27.72 4.64
C ASN A 5 26.98 -26.56 5.45
N LYS A 6 27.62 -25.38 5.35
CA LYS A 6 27.03 -24.11 5.77
C LYS A 6 25.80 -23.90 4.90
N LYS A 7 24.63 -24.40 5.34
CA LYS A 7 23.32 -23.97 4.84
C LYS A 7 23.34 -22.44 4.87
N LYS A 8 23.50 -21.81 3.70
CA LYS A 8 23.30 -20.37 3.56
C LYS A 8 21.85 -20.11 3.97
N ILE A 9 21.66 -19.64 5.20
CA ILE A 9 20.35 -19.19 5.66
C ILE A 9 20.05 -17.96 4.81
N LEU A 10 19.12 -18.11 3.87
CA LEU A 10 18.69 -17.03 3.01
C LEU A 10 17.92 -16.04 3.91
N ASN A 11 18.48 -14.85 4.10
CA ASN A 11 17.87 -13.82 4.95
C ASN A 11 16.62 -13.26 4.24
N VAL A 12 15.46 -13.78 4.59
CA VAL A 12 14.17 -13.31 4.07
C VAL A 12 13.79 -12.02 4.79
N ARG A 13 13.60 -10.93 4.04
CA ARG A 13 13.13 -9.65 4.57
C ARG A 13 11.79 -9.84 5.29
N ASP A 14 11.68 -9.36 6.52
CA ASP A 14 10.49 -9.56 7.35
C ASP A 14 9.37 -8.58 6.98
N TRP A 15 8.48 -9.03 6.09
CA TRP A 15 7.24 -8.32 5.76
C TRP A 15 6.10 -8.68 6.71
N ILE A 16 6.27 -9.66 7.61
CA ILE A 16 5.22 -10.17 8.50
C ILE A 16 4.88 -9.11 9.53
N VAL A 17 5.88 -8.52 10.19
CA VAL A 17 5.65 -7.48 11.20
C VAL A 17 4.93 -6.29 10.59
N LEU A 18 5.45 -5.76 9.48
CA LEU A 18 4.86 -4.61 8.78
C LEU A 18 3.41 -4.89 8.34
N SER A 19 3.17 -6.05 7.73
CA SER A 19 1.83 -6.41 7.24
C SER A 19 0.84 -6.62 8.39
N THR A 20 1.27 -7.25 9.48
CA THR A 20 0.44 -7.45 10.67
C THR A 20 0.06 -6.12 11.33
N THR A 21 1.00 -5.18 11.44
CA THR A 21 0.72 -3.84 11.92
C THR A 21 -0.30 -3.13 11.02
N MET A 22 -0.14 -3.24 9.69
CA MET A 22 -1.07 -2.65 8.75
C MET A 22 -2.47 -3.29 8.81
N ILE A 23 -2.57 -4.60 9.05
CA ILE A 23 -3.85 -5.28 9.28
C ILE A 23 -4.55 -4.67 10.49
N ALA A 24 -3.85 -4.53 11.62
CA ALA A 24 -4.42 -3.92 12.82
C ALA A 24 -4.89 -2.48 12.54
N ALA A 25 -4.06 -1.67 11.87
CA ALA A 25 -4.42 -0.32 11.50
C ALA A 25 -5.68 -0.26 10.61
N VAL A 26 -5.76 -1.10 9.57
CA VAL A 26 -6.93 -1.17 8.68
C VAL A 26 -8.20 -1.53 9.44
N LEU A 27 -8.14 -2.51 10.35
CA LEU A 27 -9.29 -2.89 11.18
C LEU A 27 -9.71 -1.77 12.13
N THR A 28 -8.75 -1.07 12.74
CA THR A 28 -9.04 0.09 13.59
C THR A 28 -9.71 1.21 12.79
N ILE A 29 -9.19 1.53 11.61
CA ILE A 29 -9.79 2.56 10.73
C ILE A 29 -11.20 2.17 10.35
N LEU A 30 -11.42 0.92 9.91
CA LEU A 30 -12.75 0.40 9.57
C LEU A 30 -13.72 0.55 10.75
N ALA A 31 -13.30 0.23 11.97
CA ALA A 31 -14.14 0.41 13.14
C ALA A 31 -14.51 1.90 13.38
N LEU A 32 -13.52 2.79 13.30
CA LEU A 32 -13.70 4.22 13.55
C LEU A 32 -14.59 4.90 12.49
N ILE A 33 -14.40 4.60 11.22
CA ILE A 33 -15.18 5.24 10.14
C ILE A 33 -16.63 4.79 10.13
N TRP A 34 -16.93 3.57 10.61
CA TRP A 34 -18.30 3.09 10.75
C TRP A 34 -18.99 3.65 12.00
N GLN A 35 -18.22 4.02 13.02
CA GLN A 35 -18.75 4.75 14.19
C GLN A 35 -19.10 6.20 13.86
N ALA A 36 -18.25 6.90 13.10
CA ALA A 36 -18.45 8.30 12.73
C ALA A 36 -18.52 8.45 11.20
N ARG A 37 -19.58 7.93 10.58
CA ARG A 37 -19.67 7.81 9.12
C ARG A 37 -19.75 9.16 8.38
N PRO A 38 -19.00 9.36 7.27
CA PRO A 38 -19.31 10.45 6.35
C PRO A 38 -20.67 10.22 5.65
N SER A 39 -21.26 11.29 5.13
CA SER A 39 -22.54 11.27 4.42
C SER A 39 -22.48 10.39 3.16
N THR A 40 -21.36 10.48 2.43
CA THR A 40 -21.05 9.74 1.19
C THR A 40 -19.62 9.22 1.21
N GLY A 41 -19.27 8.28 0.32
CA GLY A 41 -17.91 7.74 0.16
C GLY A 41 -17.58 6.52 1.03
N ILE A 42 -18.42 6.20 2.02
CA ILE A 42 -18.16 5.10 2.96
C ILE A 42 -18.04 3.75 2.25
N VAL A 43 -18.79 3.53 1.17
CA VAL A 43 -18.77 2.27 0.43
C VAL A 43 -17.43 2.08 -0.25
N SER A 44 -16.97 3.10 -0.97
CA SER A 44 -15.68 3.11 -1.66
C SER A 44 -14.51 2.95 -0.68
N ILE A 45 -14.55 3.68 0.43
CA ILE A 45 -13.50 3.61 1.46
C ILE A 45 -13.46 2.22 2.10
N THR A 46 -14.62 1.68 2.50
CA THR A 46 -14.71 0.33 3.08
C THR A 46 -14.19 -0.72 2.09
N PHE A 47 -14.57 -0.61 0.82
CA PHE A 47 -14.12 -1.55 -0.21
C PHE A 47 -12.59 -1.53 -0.40
N LEU A 48 -12.00 -0.34 -0.50
CA LEU A 48 -10.54 -0.18 -0.61
C LEU A 48 -9.81 -0.74 0.61
N LEU A 49 -10.30 -0.47 1.82
CA LEU A 49 -9.72 -0.98 3.06
C LEU A 49 -9.85 -2.50 3.19
N MET A 50 -10.98 -3.08 2.80
CA MET A 50 -11.19 -4.54 2.81
C MET A 50 -10.28 -5.25 1.78
N LEU A 51 -10.13 -4.68 0.59
CA LEU A 51 -9.16 -5.20 -0.38
C LEU A 51 -7.73 -5.10 0.17
N SER A 52 -7.38 -3.96 0.78
CA SER A 52 -6.08 -3.76 1.42
C SER A 52 -5.79 -4.83 2.49
N PHE A 53 -6.78 -5.13 3.34
CA PHE A 53 -6.69 -6.21 4.33
C PHE A 53 -6.34 -7.56 3.69
N VAL A 54 -7.02 -7.95 2.60
CA VAL A 54 -6.74 -9.19 1.87
C VAL A 54 -5.29 -9.23 1.37
N PHE A 55 -4.79 -8.11 0.85
CA PHE A 55 -3.41 -8.01 0.39
C PHE A 55 -2.39 -8.14 1.53
N PHE A 56 -2.64 -7.55 2.69
CA PHE A 56 -1.74 -7.70 3.84
C PHE A 56 -1.74 -9.13 4.39
N VAL A 57 -2.89 -9.80 4.47
CA VAL A 57 -2.97 -11.22 4.86
C VAL A 57 -2.17 -12.09 3.89
N ASN A 58 -2.30 -11.84 2.59
CA ASN A 58 -1.52 -12.56 1.56
C ASN A 58 -0.02 -12.28 1.65
N SER A 59 0.38 -11.06 2.03
CA SER A 59 1.78 -10.72 2.28
C SER A 59 2.35 -11.51 3.47
N VAL A 60 1.62 -11.56 4.60
CA VAL A 60 1.99 -12.36 5.78
C VAL A 60 2.13 -13.84 5.41
N SER A 61 1.11 -14.41 4.76
CA SER A 61 1.07 -15.83 4.40
C SER A 61 2.25 -16.22 3.49
N SER A 62 2.50 -15.42 2.46
CA SER A 62 3.55 -15.69 1.48
C SER A 62 4.95 -15.53 2.07
N ASN A 63 5.15 -14.52 2.93
CA ASN A 63 6.43 -14.34 3.62
C ASN A 63 6.70 -15.46 4.63
N SER A 64 5.67 -15.82 5.43
CA SER A 64 5.75 -16.96 6.36
C SER A 64 6.14 -18.24 5.64
N ARG A 65 5.53 -18.52 4.47
CA ARG A 65 5.90 -19.67 3.64
C ARG A 65 7.34 -19.59 3.17
N ALA A 66 7.79 -18.43 2.68
CA ALA A 66 9.17 -18.23 2.24
C ALA A 66 10.18 -18.49 3.37
N ASN A 67 9.89 -17.99 4.57
CA ASN A 67 10.76 -18.14 5.74
C ASN A 67 10.82 -19.59 6.23
N HIS A 68 9.68 -20.30 6.24
CA HIS A 68 9.64 -21.73 6.55
C HIS A 68 10.48 -22.55 5.55
N GLU A 69 10.28 -22.33 4.24
CA GLU A 69 10.99 -23.07 3.19
C GLU A 69 12.49 -22.77 3.16
N ALA A 70 12.90 -21.54 3.48
CA ALA A 70 14.31 -21.16 3.61
C ALA A 70 15.02 -21.91 4.75
N LYS A 71 14.31 -22.23 5.84
CA LYS A 71 14.86 -22.99 6.99
C LYS A 71 14.90 -24.50 6.72
N VAL A 72 13.83 -25.03 6.14
CA VAL A 72 13.68 -26.48 5.92
C VAL A 72 14.49 -26.94 4.69
N GLY A 73 14.74 -26.06 3.72
CA GLY A 73 15.64 -26.31 2.58
C GLY A 73 15.08 -27.26 1.52
N LYS A 74 13.76 -27.50 1.50
CA LYS A 74 13.09 -28.39 0.54
C LYS A 74 12.81 -27.73 -0.81
N MET A 75 13.01 -26.41 -0.91
CA MET A 75 12.59 -25.60 -2.06
C MET A 75 13.77 -24.82 -2.64
N SER A 76 13.79 -24.64 -3.96
CA SER A 76 14.84 -23.87 -4.64
C SER A 76 14.81 -22.39 -4.25
N GLU A 77 15.98 -21.76 -4.20
CA GLU A 77 16.12 -20.33 -3.87
C GLU A 77 15.27 -19.44 -4.78
N LYS A 78 15.17 -19.78 -6.08
CA LYS A 78 14.32 -19.07 -7.04
C LYS A 78 12.85 -19.06 -6.61
N LYS A 79 12.33 -20.18 -6.14
CA LYS A 79 10.92 -20.29 -5.72
C LYS A 79 10.68 -19.60 -4.37
N ILE A 80 11.64 -19.63 -3.45
CA ILE A 80 11.61 -18.84 -2.21
C ILE A 80 11.58 -17.34 -2.55
N ASN A 81 12.44 -16.88 -3.46
CA ASN A 81 12.49 -15.48 -3.87
C ASN A 81 11.19 -15.01 -4.55
N ASN A 82 10.50 -15.89 -5.28
CA ASN A 82 9.19 -15.59 -5.85
C ASN A 82 8.14 -15.31 -4.75
N PHE A 83 8.13 -16.08 -3.65
CA PHE A 83 7.24 -15.84 -2.52
C PHE A 83 7.57 -14.52 -1.80
N VAL A 84 8.86 -14.21 -1.60
CA VAL A 84 9.28 -12.92 -1.02
C VAL A 84 8.86 -11.75 -1.90
N THR A 85 9.03 -11.90 -3.21
CA THR A 85 8.64 -10.89 -4.19
C THR A 85 7.13 -10.69 -4.19
N PHE A 86 6.35 -11.78 -4.17
CA PHE A 86 4.90 -11.70 -4.09
C PHE A 86 4.45 -11.03 -2.79
N ALA A 87 5.07 -11.36 -1.64
CA ALA A 87 4.78 -10.70 -0.37
C ALA A 87 5.03 -9.18 -0.43
N GLU A 88 6.14 -8.74 -1.04
CA GLU A 88 6.43 -7.32 -1.28
C GLU A 88 5.37 -6.66 -2.18
N TYR A 89 4.96 -7.31 -3.27
CA TYR A 89 3.93 -6.77 -4.16
C TYR A 89 2.57 -6.64 -3.47
N SER A 90 2.15 -7.68 -2.74
CA SER A 90 0.91 -7.65 -1.99
C SER A 90 0.94 -6.55 -0.94
N PHE A 91 2.04 -6.41 -0.20
CA PHE A 91 2.19 -5.32 0.78
C PHE A 91 2.07 -3.94 0.11
N GLY A 92 2.85 -3.69 -0.95
CA GLY A 92 2.85 -2.39 -1.63
C GLY A 92 1.51 -2.03 -2.25
N PHE A 93 0.82 -3.00 -2.86
CA PHE A 93 -0.53 -2.79 -3.41
C PHE A 93 -1.55 -2.52 -2.29
N GLY A 94 -1.53 -3.31 -1.21
CA GLY A 94 -2.37 -3.08 -0.04
C GLY A 94 -2.17 -1.69 0.55
N PHE A 95 -0.92 -1.25 0.69
CA PHE A 95 -0.56 0.09 1.18
C PHE A 95 -1.07 1.22 0.27
N THR A 96 -0.97 1.04 -1.05
CA THR A 96 -1.50 2.00 -2.04
C THR A 96 -3.01 2.16 -1.89
N LEU A 97 -3.74 1.06 -1.66
CA LEU A 97 -5.19 1.13 -1.40
C LEU A 97 -5.52 1.86 -0.09
N VAL A 98 -4.69 1.70 0.95
CA VAL A 98 -4.83 2.48 2.20
C VAL A 98 -4.67 3.97 1.92
N ILE A 99 -3.63 4.39 1.20
CA ILE A 99 -3.40 5.80 0.84
C ILE A 99 -4.61 6.38 0.11
N ASN A 100 -5.15 5.65 -0.88
CA ASN A 100 -6.33 6.10 -1.63
C ASN A 100 -7.57 6.17 -0.73
N ALA A 101 -7.80 5.18 0.13
CA ALA A 101 -8.90 5.19 1.08
C ALA A 101 -8.83 6.39 2.02
N PHE A 102 -7.64 6.71 2.56
CA PHE A 102 -7.44 7.89 3.39
C PHE A 102 -7.63 9.20 2.65
N SER A 103 -7.19 9.27 1.39
CA SER A 103 -7.37 10.45 0.55
C SER A 103 -8.85 10.74 0.32
N ILE A 104 -9.65 9.71 -0.01
CA ILE A 104 -11.10 9.82 -0.17
C ILE A 104 -11.78 10.12 1.16
N LEU A 105 -11.38 9.46 2.25
CA LEU A 105 -11.96 9.66 3.58
C LEU A 105 -11.74 11.10 4.07
N GLY A 106 -10.51 11.60 4.00
CA GLY A 106 -10.18 12.98 4.39
C GLY A 106 -10.95 14.00 3.55
N TYR A 107 -11.04 13.75 2.24
CA TYR A 107 -11.84 14.55 1.33
C TYR A 107 -13.34 14.58 1.73
N LYS A 108 -13.96 13.41 1.94
CA LYS A 108 -15.38 13.30 2.24
C LYS A 108 -15.77 13.90 3.59
N TYR A 109 -14.93 13.72 4.62
CA TYR A 109 -15.16 14.42 5.88
C TYR A 109 -15.08 15.93 5.72
N LEU A 110 -14.04 16.44 5.04
CA LEU A 110 -13.94 17.89 4.82
C LEU A 110 -15.11 18.43 4.02
N LEU A 111 -15.58 17.69 3.02
CA LEU A 111 -16.77 18.04 2.25
C LEU A 111 -18.02 18.15 3.15
N ASP A 112 -18.20 17.21 4.07
CA ASP A 112 -19.33 17.20 5.01
C ASP A 112 -19.27 18.37 6.02
N PHE A 113 -18.08 18.71 6.53
CA PHE A 113 -17.92 19.75 7.54
C PHE A 113 -17.86 21.17 6.96
N MET A 114 -17.30 21.32 5.77
CA MET A 114 -16.91 22.63 5.21
C MET A 114 -17.61 22.96 3.89
N GLY A 115 -18.34 22.02 3.28
CA GLY A 115 -18.98 22.21 1.99
C GLY A 115 -18.02 22.19 0.80
N ARG A 116 -18.43 22.75 -0.35
CA ARG A 116 -17.66 22.72 -1.61
C ARG A 116 -16.68 23.88 -1.74
N GLU A 117 -15.81 24.02 -0.76
CA GLU A 117 -14.78 25.05 -0.77
C GLU A 117 -13.45 24.52 -1.33
N LEU A 118 -12.67 25.35 -2.00
CA LEU A 118 -11.44 24.91 -2.68
C LEU A 118 -10.41 24.27 -1.73
N TYR A 119 -10.38 24.66 -0.46
CA TYR A 119 -9.45 24.09 0.52
C TYR A 119 -9.78 22.63 0.88
N VAL A 120 -10.99 22.13 0.57
CA VAL A 120 -11.34 20.71 0.71
C VAL A 120 -10.48 19.84 -0.21
N LEU A 121 -10.06 20.35 -1.37
CA LEU A 121 -9.15 19.66 -2.27
C LEU A 121 -7.68 19.76 -1.84
N ILE A 122 -7.31 20.76 -1.03
CA ILE A 122 -5.91 20.95 -0.61
C ILE A 122 -5.43 19.77 0.23
N LEU A 123 -6.28 19.23 1.12
CA LEU A 123 -5.89 18.10 1.96
C LEU A 123 -5.51 16.83 1.15
N PRO A 124 -6.38 16.25 0.30
CA PRO A 124 -6.03 15.06 -0.48
C PRO A 124 -4.86 15.34 -1.45
N LEU A 125 -4.77 16.55 -2.02
CA LEU A 125 -3.64 16.95 -2.87
C LEU A 125 -2.32 16.96 -2.10
N ALA A 126 -2.27 17.66 -0.96
CA ALA A 126 -1.06 17.76 -0.14
C ALA A 126 -0.65 16.38 0.41
N PHE A 127 -1.62 15.56 0.83
CA PHE A 127 -1.37 14.22 1.32
C PHE A 127 -0.71 13.33 0.25
N LEU A 128 -1.28 13.28 -0.97
CA LEU A 128 -0.72 12.49 -2.07
C LEU A 128 0.63 13.05 -2.55
N LEU A 129 0.76 14.38 -2.67
CA LEU A 129 2.02 15.01 -3.05
C LEU A 129 3.15 14.68 -2.06
N ILE A 130 2.89 14.78 -0.75
CA ILE A 130 3.87 14.42 0.27
C ILE A 130 4.21 12.93 0.18
N ALA A 131 3.21 12.06 0.02
CA ALA A 131 3.44 10.63 -0.17
C ALA A 131 4.38 10.37 -1.35
N TRP A 132 4.15 11.03 -2.50
CA TRP A 132 5.01 10.93 -3.68
C TRP A 132 6.42 11.48 -3.46
N ILE A 133 6.56 12.60 -2.76
CA ILE A 133 7.87 13.18 -2.45
C ILE A 133 8.70 12.23 -1.58
N ILE A 134 8.12 11.70 -0.50
CA ILE A 134 8.80 10.74 0.40
C ILE A 134 9.20 9.48 -0.37
N ILE A 135 8.31 9.02 -1.23
CA ILE A 135 8.58 7.95 -2.19
C ILE A 135 9.82 8.34 -3.03
N ILE A 136 9.82 9.44 -3.76
CA ILE A 136 10.94 9.88 -4.60
C ILE A 136 12.27 9.91 -3.82
N ILE A 137 12.27 10.46 -2.61
CA ILE A 137 13.44 10.49 -1.71
C ILE A 137 13.94 9.07 -1.40
N TYR A 138 13.05 8.17 -0.98
CA TYR A 138 13.42 6.77 -0.71
C TYR A 138 14.07 6.10 -1.92
N ASN A 139 13.57 6.38 -3.13
CA ASN A 139 14.14 5.84 -4.36
C ASN A 139 15.54 6.39 -4.62
N PHE A 140 15.75 7.69 -4.42
CA PHE A 140 17.04 8.32 -4.61
C PHE A 140 18.10 7.69 -3.68
N ILE A 141 17.74 7.47 -2.41
CA ILE A 141 18.60 6.81 -1.42
C ILE A 141 18.87 5.34 -1.82
N SER A 142 17.82 4.59 -2.15
CA SER A 142 17.92 3.15 -2.42
C SER A 142 18.63 2.79 -3.74
N TYR A 143 18.61 3.70 -4.74
CA TYR A 143 19.16 3.46 -6.08
C TYR A 143 20.36 4.36 -6.43
N SER A 144 20.93 5.06 -5.44
CA SER A 144 22.16 5.84 -5.60
C SER A 144 23.24 5.00 -6.29
N GLY A 145 23.53 5.32 -7.56
CA GLY A 145 24.48 4.61 -8.42
C GLY A 145 23.94 4.08 -9.76
N LYS A 146 22.61 3.98 -9.98
CA LYS A 146 22.02 3.59 -11.28
C LYS A 146 20.79 4.44 -11.61
N VAL A 147 21.03 5.68 -12.02
CA VAL A 147 20.06 6.76 -12.31
C VAL A 147 18.85 6.31 -13.16
N TRP A 148 19.03 5.35 -14.07
CA TRP A 148 17.97 4.89 -14.98
C TRP A 148 17.19 3.64 -14.53
N ARG A 149 17.52 3.02 -13.39
CA ARG A 149 16.71 1.90 -12.85
C ARG A 149 15.53 2.36 -11.99
N GLY A 150 15.56 3.59 -11.47
CA GLY A 150 14.49 4.15 -10.64
C GLY A 150 13.15 4.33 -11.37
N LEU A 151 13.19 4.70 -12.65
CA LEU A 151 12.01 4.80 -13.54
C LEU A 151 11.52 3.43 -14.05
N ARG A 152 12.33 2.38 -13.93
CA ARG A 152 12.06 1.03 -14.47
C ARG A 152 11.39 0.09 -13.47
N SER A 153 11.08 0.57 -12.27
CA SER A 153 10.20 -0.13 -11.34
C SER A 153 8.76 0.00 -11.84
N LEU A 154 8.37 -0.82 -12.82
CA LEU A 154 6.99 -0.97 -13.31
C LEU A 154 5.99 -1.08 -12.15
N LYS A 155 6.42 -1.72 -11.05
CA LYS A 155 5.65 -1.85 -9.80
C LYS A 155 5.14 -0.51 -9.28
N ARG A 156 6.03 0.47 -9.24
CA ARG A 156 5.80 1.73 -8.54
C ARG A 156 5.10 2.77 -9.41
N ASN A 157 5.40 2.76 -10.71
CA ASN A 157 4.65 3.57 -11.67
C ASN A 157 3.18 3.15 -11.70
N LEU A 158 2.88 1.85 -11.52
CA LEU A 158 1.51 1.37 -11.41
C LEU A 158 0.81 1.90 -10.15
N TRP A 159 1.48 1.88 -9.00
CA TRP A 159 0.90 2.40 -7.75
C TRP A 159 0.61 3.90 -7.83
N THR A 160 1.59 4.68 -8.30
CA THR A 160 1.40 6.13 -8.51
C THR A 160 0.31 6.43 -9.54
N LEU A 161 0.16 5.61 -10.58
CA LEU A 161 -0.94 5.74 -11.53
C LEU A 161 -2.31 5.55 -10.85
N ILE A 162 -2.45 4.56 -9.97
CA ILE A 162 -3.70 4.34 -9.22
C ILE A 162 -3.99 5.54 -8.29
N GLU A 163 -2.97 6.09 -7.63
CA GLU A 163 -3.10 7.30 -6.80
C GLU A 163 -3.52 8.53 -7.62
N ILE A 164 -2.95 8.70 -8.83
CA ILE A 164 -3.36 9.76 -9.76
C ILE A 164 -4.82 9.58 -10.19
N ILE A 165 -5.24 8.36 -10.53
CA ILE A 165 -6.64 8.06 -10.86
C ILE A 165 -7.56 8.40 -9.69
N CYS A 166 -7.15 8.05 -8.45
CA CYS A 166 -7.91 8.39 -7.26
C CYS A 166 -8.07 9.92 -7.10
N LEU A 167 -6.99 10.68 -7.30
CA LEU A 167 -7.04 12.13 -7.25
C LEU A 167 -7.97 12.72 -8.32
N ILE A 168 -7.94 12.18 -9.54
CA ILE A 168 -8.86 12.58 -10.61
C ILE A 168 -10.31 12.32 -10.18
N LEU A 169 -10.62 11.15 -9.62
CA LEU A 169 -11.97 10.84 -9.12
C LEU A 169 -12.42 11.81 -8.03
N ILE A 170 -11.53 12.19 -7.11
CA ILE A 170 -11.81 13.20 -6.07
C ILE A 170 -12.16 14.55 -6.71
N VAL A 171 -11.37 14.99 -7.70
CA VAL A 171 -11.64 16.26 -8.40
C VAL A 171 -12.98 16.20 -9.15
N LEU A 172 -13.28 15.10 -9.83
CA LEU A 172 -14.55 14.90 -10.54
C LEU A 172 -15.77 14.90 -9.59
N ASP A 173 -15.61 14.33 -8.39
CA ASP A 173 -16.64 14.37 -7.33
C ASP A 173 -16.85 15.80 -6.80
N PHE A 174 -15.76 16.53 -6.58
CA PHE A 174 -15.78 17.90 -6.08
C PHE A 174 -16.49 18.87 -7.03
N ILE A 175 -16.29 18.73 -8.34
CA ILE A 175 -17.00 19.54 -9.35
C ILE A 175 -18.41 19.00 -9.68
N GLY A 176 -18.81 17.86 -9.11
CA GLY A 176 -20.16 17.31 -9.24
C GLY A 176 -20.43 16.53 -10.53
N ILE A 177 -19.38 16.10 -11.26
CA ILE A 177 -19.54 15.26 -12.46
C ILE A 177 -19.90 13.82 -12.07
N LEU A 178 -19.38 13.32 -10.96
CA LEU A 178 -19.70 12.01 -10.40
C LEU A 178 -19.89 12.09 -8.89
N VAL A 179 -20.39 11.01 -8.28
CA VAL A 179 -20.43 10.86 -6.82
C VAL A 179 -19.70 9.58 -6.44
N ILE A 180 -18.65 9.71 -5.62
CA ILE A 180 -17.95 8.61 -4.96
C ILE A 180 -18.87 8.08 -3.85
N PRO A 181 -19.39 6.84 -3.98
CA PRO A 181 -20.33 6.24 -3.04
C PRO A 181 -19.66 5.76 -1.75
#